data_AF-A0A2D6P8S8-F1
#
_entry.id   AF-A0A2D6P8S8-F1
#
_cell.length_a   1.000
_cell.length_b   1.000
_cell.length_c   1.000
_cell.angle_alpha   90.00
_cell.angle_beta   90.00
_cell.angle_gamma   90.00
#
_symmetry.space_group_name_H-M   'P 1'
#
loop_
_entity.id
_entity.type
_entity.pdbx_description
1 polymer ?
#
loop_
_entity_poly.entity_id
_entity_poly.type
_entity_poly.pdbx_seq_one_letter_code
_entity_poly.pdbx_strand_id
1 'polypeptide(L)' 'MAHTDLESYFRINFALMQHHKYSLTELENMIPWEKEIYLAFLQQYIEEENLKAQQQQMNG' A
#
# COMPACT_ATOMS: atom_id res chain seq x y z
N MET A 1 -2.42 -0.58 -19.59
CA MET A 1 -2.67 -0.64 -18.13
C MET A 1 -2.57 -2.10 -17.64
N ALA A 2 -1.48 -2.81 -17.93
CA ALA A 2 -1.35 -4.24 -17.59
C ALA A 2 0.12 -4.67 -17.47
N HIS A 3 0.93 -3.90 -16.75
CA HIS A 3 2.27 -4.31 -16.36
C HIS A 3 2.47 -3.98 -14.88
N THR A 4 1.66 -4.59 -14.02
CA THR A 4 2.10 -4.85 -12.66
C THR A 4 3.21 -5.88 -12.81
N ASP A 5 4.43 -5.41 -13.01
CA ASP A 5 5.61 -6.27 -13.09
C ASP A 5 5.62 -7.19 -11.87
N LEU A 6 6.09 -8.43 -12.02
CA LEU A 6 6.08 -9.41 -10.93
C LEU A 6 6.77 -8.84 -9.69
N GLU A 7 7.79 -7.99 -9.89
CA GLU A 7 8.45 -7.20 -8.86
C GLU A 7 7.49 -6.28 -8.09
N SER A 8 6.62 -5.55 -8.79
CA SER A 8 5.64 -4.64 -8.18
C SER A 8 4.63 -5.41 -7.31
N TYR A 9 4.19 -6.58 -7.77
CA TYR A 9 3.31 -7.46 -7.00
C TYR A 9 3.97 -7.91 -5.68
N PHE A 10 5.23 -8.35 -5.73
CA PHE A 10 5.97 -8.78 -4.55
C PHE A 10 6.35 -7.64 -3.62
N ARG A 11 6.71 -6.45 -4.15
CA ARG A 11 6.98 -5.25 -3.34
C ARG A 11 5.75 -4.82 -2.55
N ILE A 12 4.58 -4.83 -3.19
CA ILE A 12 3.32 -4.49 -2.54
C ILE A 12 3.00 -5.50 -1.43
N ASN A 13 3.09 -6.80 -1.72
CA ASN A 13 2.85 -7.83 -0.71
C ASN A 13 3.82 -7.72 0.48
N PHE A 14 5.10 -7.47 0.21
CA PHE A 14 6.11 -7.26 1.26
C PHE A 14 5.77 -6.04 2.13
N ALA A 15 5.39 -4.91 1.52
CA ALA A 15 4.99 -3.70 2.24
C ALA A 15 3.75 -3.94 3.13
N LEU A 16 2.76 -4.68 2.62
CA LEU A 16 1.55 -5.04 3.37
C LEU A 16 1.86 -5.96 4.57
N MET A 17 2.78 -6.91 4.41
CA MET A 17 3.23 -7.77 5.52
C MET A 17 3.98 -6.96 6.59
N GLN A 18 4.88 -6.06 6.18
CA GLN A 18 5.75 -5.32 7.11
C GLN A 18 5.02 -4.19 7.83
N HIS A 19 4.17 -3.44 7.13
CA HIS A 19 3.56 -2.23 7.68
C HIS A 19 2.09 -2.42 8.09
N HIS A 20 1.41 -3.43 7.55
CA HIS A 20 -0.03 -3.62 7.75
C HIS A 20 -0.41 -4.98 8.38
N LYS A 21 0.58 -5.75 8.87
CA LYS A 21 0.40 -7.00 9.63
C LYS A 21 -0.41 -8.10 8.91
N TYR A 22 -0.55 -8.03 7.59
CA TYR A 22 -1.14 -9.11 6.81
C TYR A 22 -0.23 -10.34 6.83
N SER A 23 -0.80 -11.51 7.08
CA SER A 23 -0.12 -12.79 6.89
C SER A 23 -0.04 -13.17 5.41
N LEU A 24 0.95 -14.00 5.05
CA LEU A 24 1.07 -14.52 3.68
C LEU A 24 -0.20 -15.24 3.25
N THR A 25 -0.82 -16.00 4.16
CA THR A 25 -2.07 -16.72 3.93
C THR A 25 -3.24 -15.78 3.63
N GLU A 26 -3.33 -14.63 4.31
CA GLU A 26 -4.38 -13.64 4.02
C GLU A 26 -4.16 -12.96 2.67
N LEU A 27 -2.92 -12.71 2.28
CA LEU A 27 -2.59 -12.14 0.96
C LEU A 27 -2.84 -13.14 -0.18
N GLU A 28 -2.55 -14.42 0.02
CA GLU A 28 -2.79 -15.47 -0.97
C GLU A 28 -4.29 -15.79 -1.14
N ASN A 29 -5.08 -15.66 -0.07
CA ASN A 29 -6.53 -15.85 -0.11
C ASN A 29 -7.33 -14.58 -0.39
N MET A 30 -6.66 -13.42 -0.55
CA MET A 30 -7.33 -12.15 -0.82
C MET A 30 -8.00 -12.18 -2.20
N ILE A 31 -9.28 -11.80 -2.25
CA ILE A 31 -9.99 -11.75 -3.53
C ILE A 31 -9.36 -10.62 -4.38
N PRO A 32 -9.10 -10.80 -5.69
CA PRO A 32 -8.38 -9.82 -6.50
C PRO A 32 -8.92 -8.38 -6.42
N TRP A 33 -10.24 -8.20 -6.33
CA TRP A 33 -10.85 -6.88 -6.21
C TRP A 33 -10.68 -6.25 -4.81
N GLU A 34 -10.63 -7.04 -3.74
CA GLU A 34 -10.41 -6.53 -2.37
C GLU A 34 -9.00 -5.95 -2.25
N LYS A 35 -8.01 -6.58 -2.91
CA LYS A 35 -6.65 -6.07 -2.98
C LYS A 35 -6.59 -4.69 -3.61
N GLU A 36 -7.36 -4.45 -4.68
CA GLU A 36 -7.42 -3.14 -5.34
C GLU A 36 -7.95 -2.05 -4.41
N ILE A 37 -8.99 -2.36 -3.61
CA ILE A 37 -9.56 -1.43 -2.63
C ILE A 37 -8.57 -1.14 -1.51
N TYR A 38 -7.91 -2.16 -0.95
CA TYR A 38 -6.91 -1.98 0.08
C TYR A 38 -5.71 -1.15 -0.41
N LEU A 39 -5.29 -1.35 -1.66
CA LEU A 39 -4.25 -0.52 -2.27
C LEU A 39 -4.69 0.93 -2.45
N ALA A 40 -5.93 1.16 -2.86
CA ALA A 40 -6.47 2.51 -2.97
C ALA A 40 -6.48 3.25 -1.62
N PHE A 41 -6.92 2.58 -0.54
CA PHE A 41 -6.87 3.17 0.80
C PHE A 41 -5.45 3.38 1.31
N LEU A 42 -4.53 2.45 1.02
CA LEU A 42 -3.12 2.61 1.38
C LEU A 42 -2.49 3.81 0.67
N GLN A 43 -2.79 3.98 -0.62
CA GLN A 43 -2.30 5.11 -1.39
C GLN A 43 -2.81 6.43 -0.80
N GLN A 44 -4.11 6.51 -0.47
CA GLN A 44 -4.69 7.69 0.18
C GLN A 44 -4.01 8.00 1.52
N TYR A 45 -3.80 6.99 2.35
CA TYR A 45 -3.11 7.16 3.64
C TYR A 45 -1.69 7.71 3.47
N ILE A 46 -0.92 7.17 2.53
CA ILE A 46 0.45 7.63 2.26
C ILE A 46 0.45 9.08 1.75
N GLU A 47 -0.48 9.44 0.86
CA GLU A 47 -0.64 10.81 0.37
C GLU A 47 -0.94 11.79 1.52
N GLU A 48 -1.86 11.42 2.43
CA GLU A 48 -2.16 12.23 3.62
C GLU A 48 -0.96 12.41 4.55
N GLU A 49 -0.23 11.33 4.84
CA GLU A 49 0.96 11.40 5.70
C GLU A 49 2.07 12.27 5.07
N ASN A 50 2.27 12.18 3.75
CA ASN A 50 3.21 13.03 3.03
C ASN A 50 2.79 14.51 3.08
N LEU A 51 1.50 14.81 2.93
CA LEU A 51 0.97 16.16 3.05
C LEU A 51 1.18 16.72 4.46
N LYS A 52 0.91 15.92 5.51
CA LYS A 52 1.19 16.33 6.90
C LYS A 52 2.68 16.59 7.13
N ALA A 53 3.56 15.71 6.63
CA ALA A 53 5.01 15.88 6.75
C ALA A 53 5.50 17.16 6.03
N GLN A 54 4.97 17.45 4.83
CA GLN A 54 5.27 18.69 4.10
C GLN A 54 4.77 19.94 4.86
N GLN A 55 3.57 19.89 5.43
CA GLN A 55 3.05 21.00 6.25
C GLN A 55 3.90 21.23 7.50
N GLN A 56 4.37 20.16 8.15
CA GLN A 56 5.29 20.27 9.29
C GLN A 56 6.64 20.88 8.89
N GLN A 57 7.17 20.56 7.71
CA GLN A 57 8.39 21.17 7.19
C GLN A 57 8.22 22.65 6.80
N MET A 58 7.05 23.05 6.30
CA MET A 58 6.80 24.46 5.95
C MET A 58 6.54 25.35 7.16
N ASN A 59 6.07 24.78 8.28
CA ASN A 59 5.73 25.53 9.49
C ASN A 59 6.85 25.55 10.55
N GLY A 60 8.02 24.98 10.26
CA GLY A 60 9.21 25.00 11.14
C GLY A 60 10.31 25.86 10.56
#